data_AF-A0A972R742-F1
#
_entry.id   AF-A0A972R742-F1
#
_cell.length_a   1.000
_cell.length_b   1.000
_cell.length_c   1.000
_cell.angle_alpha   90.00
_cell.angle_beta   90.00
_cell.angle_gamma   90.00
#
_symmetry.space_group_name_H-M   'P 1'
#
loop_
_entity.id
_entity.type
_entity.pdbx_description
1 polymer ?
#
loop_
_entity_poly.entity_id
_entity_poly.type
_entity_poly.pdbx_seq_one_letter_code
_entity_poly.pdbx_strand_id
1 'polypeptide(L)'
;MKGRVLSAIKKPINKIRLAFVFLIILSLPACQLTNKIEEVYGNIELDSCDYATPLDSTYTCTNGWKTKKLDPIYVDYRNAELVDKIVGSRHEKIVVLFGAAHVKGVSKLLKER
;
A
#
# COMPACT_ATOMS: atom_id res chain seq x y z
N MET A 1 -14.62 -9.98 9.47
CA MET A 1 -13.78 -8.90 8.91
C MET A 1 -14.65 -7.67 8.69
N LYS A 2 -14.42 -6.54 9.39
CA LYS A 2 -15.15 -5.29 9.17
C LYS A 2 -14.30 -4.36 8.30
N GLY A 3 -14.52 -4.41 6.98
CA GLY A 3 -13.94 -3.44 6.05
C GLY A 3 -14.48 -2.04 6.37
N ARG A 4 -13.59 -1.10 6.66
CA ARG A 4 -13.95 0.28 6.99
C ARG A 4 -13.75 1.13 5.73
N VAL A 5 -14.85 1.50 5.06
CA VAL A 5 -14.82 2.47 3.95
C VAL A 5 -14.59 3.84 4.57
N LEU A 6 -13.36 4.34 4.53
CA LEU A 6 -13.02 5.65 5.07
C LEU A 6 -12.39 6.55 4.01
N SER A 7 -13.06 7.69 3.84
CA SER A 7 -12.60 8.95 3.26
C SER A 7 -12.53 9.05 1.73
N ALA A 8 -13.28 10.05 1.27
CA ALA A 8 -13.35 10.59 -0.07
C ALA A 8 -12.11 11.40 -0.42
N ILE A 9 -11.39 11.00 -1.45
CA ILE A 9 -10.34 11.82 -2.06
C ILE A 9 -11.00 12.74 -3.10
N LYS A 10 -11.05 14.05 -2.82
CA LYS A 10 -11.36 15.08 -3.84
C LYS A 10 -10.04 15.62 -4.40
N LYS A 11 -9.73 15.38 -5.67
CA LYS A 11 -8.74 16.17 -6.43
C LYS A 11 -9.18 17.65 -6.50
N PRO A 12 -8.26 18.63 -6.55
CA PRO A 12 -8.61 20.02 -6.81
C PRO A 12 -8.89 20.20 -8.31
N ILE A 13 -10.07 19.77 -8.75
CA ILE A 13 -10.68 20.25 -9.99
C ILE A 13 -12.12 20.58 -9.61
N ASN A 14 -12.51 21.84 -9.83
CA ASN A 14 -13.80 22.38 -9.42
C ASN A 14 -14.95 21.40 -9.75
N LYS A 15 -15.72 21.05 -8.71
CA LYS A 15 -16.87 20.12 -8.68
C LYS A 15 -16.57 18.61 -8.66
N ILE A 16 -15.86 18.12 -7.65
CA ILE A 16 -15.97 16.70 -7.27
C ILE A 16 -17.15 16.49 -6.31
N ARG A 17 -18.29 16.12 -6.90
CA ARG A 17 -19.38 15.44 -6.18
C ARG A 17 -18.96 14.00 -5.96
N LEU A 18 -18.82 13.65 -4.68
CA LEU A 18 -18.54 12.30 -4.23
C LEU A 18 -19.73 11.40 -4.54
N ALA A 19 -19.61 10.56 -5.56
CA ALA A 19 -20.57 9.53 -5.87
C ALA A 19 -19.81 8.22 -6.12
N PHE A 20 -20.27 7.18 -5.45
CA PHE A 20 -19.76 5.81 -5.50
C PHE A 20 -19.73 5.27 -6.94
N VAL A 21 -18.93 4.22 -7.14
CA VAL A 21 -18.78 3.36 -8.33
C VAL A 21 -17.52 3.64 -9.19
N PHE A 22 -16.39 3.12 -8.72
CA PHE A 22 -15.50 2.17 -9.44
C PHE A 22 -14.43 1.70 -8.44
N LEU A 23 -14.32 0.39 -8.22
CA LEU A 23 -13.38 -0.18 -7.24
C LEU A 23 -12.06 -0.51 -7.93
N ILE A 24 -11.02 0.31 -7.71
CA ILE A 24 -9.66 -0.08 -8.07
C ILE A 24 -8.98 -0.58 -6.80
N ILE A 25 -8.79 -1.90 -6.69
CA ILE A 25 -7.92 -2.48 -5.66
C ILE A 25 -6.48 -2.23 -6.13
N LEU A 26 -5.92 -1.08 -5.76
CA LEU A 26 -4.52 -0.73 -6.01
C LEU A 26 -3.63 -1.34 -4.92
N SER A 27 -3.62 -2.67 -4.81
CA SER A 27 -2.54 -3.36 -4.10
C SER A 27 -1.37 -3.53 -5.05
N LEU A 28 -0.18 -3.08 -4.65
CA LEU A 28 1.04 -3.48 -5.35
C LEU A 28 1.21 -5.01 -5.25
N PRO A 29 1.59 -5.70 -6.34
CA PRO A 29 1.89 -7.13 -6.29
C PRO A 29 3.05 -7.38 -5.34
N ALA A 30 3.03 -8.54 -4.66
CA ALA A 30 4.05 -8.92 -3.69
C ALA A 30 5.47 -8.86 -4.27
N CYS A 31 5.66 -9.29 -5.52
CA CYS A 31 6.95 -9.22 -6.21
C CYS A 31 7.50 -7.79 -6.32
N GLN A 32 6.66 -6.77 -6.57
CA GLN A 32 7.15 -5.38 -6.60
C GLN A 32 7.63 -4.90 -5.23
N LEU A 33 6.95 -5.33 -4.16
CA LEU A 33 7.37 -5.00 -2.79
C LEU A 33 8.66 -5.72 -2.42
N THR A 34 8.77 -7.01 -2.73
CA THR A 34 9.99 -7.79 -2.52
C THR A 34 11.17 -7.17 -3.27
N ASN A 35 11.01 -6.89 -4.57
CA ASN A 35 12.08 -6.27 -5.35
C ASN A 35 12.50 -4.91 -4.78
N LYS A 36 11.54 -4.09 -4.32
CA LYS A 36 11.87 -2.80 -3.72
C LYS A 36 12.58 -2.94 -2.38
N ILE A 37 12.21 -3.94 -1.58
CA ILE A 37 12.94 -4.29 -0.36
C ILE A 37 14.37 -4.67 -0.74
N GLU A 38 14.55 -5.61 -1.67
CA GLU A 38 15.87 -6.10 -2.06
C GLU A 38 16.77 -5.01 -2.64
N GLU A 39 16.21 -4.08 -3.42
CA GLU A 39 16.91 -2.91 -3.95
C GLU A 39 17.46 -2.00 -2.84
N VAL A 40 16.68 -1.75 -1.79
CA VAL A 40 17.02 -0.79 -0.72
C VAL A 40 17.87 -1.43 0.37
N TYR A 41 17.65 -2.72 0.62
CA TYR A 41 18.05 -3.39 1.84
C TYR A 41 18.94 -4.62 1.62
N GLY A 42 19.12 -5.04 0.36
CA GLY A 42 19.84 -6.25 -0.02
C GLY A 42 18.91 -7.46 -0.13
N ASN A 43 19.43 -8.52 -0.72
CA ASN A 43 18.67 -9.74 -1.00
C ASN A 43 17.98 -10.31 0.24
N ILE A 44 16.75 -10.80 0.08
CA ILE A 44 16.06 -11.51 1.15
C ILE A 44 16.62 -12.93 1.21
N GLU A 45 17.34 -13.23 2.28
CA GLU A 45 17.80 -14.59 2.57
C GLU A 45 16.75 -15.30 3.43
N LEU A 46 16.24 -16.42 2.93
CA LEU A 46 15.34 -17.31 3.66
C LEU A 46 16.17 -18.41 4.32
N ASP A 47 15.82 -18.77 5.56
CA ASP A 47 16.47 -19.85 6.27
C ASP A 47 15.54 -21.05 6.54
N SER A 48 16.06 -22.03 7.28
CA SER A 48 15.33 -23.25 7.59
C SER A 48 14.02 -23.00 8.35
N CYS A 49 13.92 -21.92 9.14
CA CYS A 49 12.69 -21.56 9.82
C CYS A 49 11.62 -21.11 8.81
N ASP A 50 12.00 -20.30 7.83
CA ASP A 50 11.10 -19.81 6.79
C ASP A 50 10.51 -20.97 5.98
N TYR A 51 11.37 -21.89 5.52
CA TYR A 51 10.94 -23.03 4.71
C TYR A 51 10.15 -24.07 5.48
N ALA A 52 10.40 -24.21 6.79
CA ALA A 52 9.69 -25.18 7.64
C ALA A 52 8.32 -24.67 8.11
N THR A 53 8.04 -23.36 8.01
CA THR A 53 6.79 -22.76 8.50
C THR A 53 5.62 -23.08 7.56
N PRO A 54 4.59 -23.82 8.01
CA PRO A 54 3.42 -24.10 7.19
C PRO A 54 2.63 -22.84 6.83
N LEU A 55 1.99 -22.82 5.65
CA LEU A 55 1.22 -21.68 5.16
C LEU A 55 0.01 -21.32 6.04
N ASP A 56 -0.54 -22.29 6.77
CA ASP A 56 -1.69 -22.14 7.65
C ASP A 56 -1.30 -21.82 9.10
N SER A 57 0.00 -21.69 9.38
CA SER A 57 0.52 -21.43 10.71
C SER A 57 0.83 -19.94 10.93
N THR A 58 0.87 -19.53 12.20
CA THR A 58 1.37 -18.19 12.54
C THR A 58 2.88 -18.15 12.33
N TYR A 59 3.37 -17.17 11.58
CA TYR A 59 4.80 -16.99 11.37
C TYR A 59 5.50 -16.51 12.66
N THR A 60 6.44 -17.30 13.18
CA THR A 60 7.14 -17.04 14.45
C THR A 60 8.65 -16.84 14.31
N CYS A 61 9.20 -16.87 13.10
CA CYS A 61 10.64 -16.74 12.88
C CYS A 61 11.13 -15.32 13.27
N THR A 62 12.24 -15.25 14.00
CA THR A 62 12.76 -14.02 14.64
C THR A 62 13.88 -13.33 13.86
N ASN A 63 14.34 -13.98 12.79
CA ASN A 63 15.30 -13.53 11.78
C ASN A 63 14.75 -12.40 10.87
N GLY A 64 13.45 -12.09 10.96
CA GLY A 64 12.81 -11.06 10.17
C GLY A 64 13.25 -9.62 10.48
N TRP A 65 13.16 -8.78 9.45
CA TRP A 65 13.37 -7.34 9.57
C TRP A 65 12.28 -6.73 10.47
N LYS A 66 12.68 -5.95 11.48
CA LYS A 66 11.70 -5.24 12.33
C LYS A 66 10.76 -4.42 11.45
N THR A 67 9.45 -4.57 11.63
CA THR A 67 8.40 -3.91 10.84
C THR A 67 8.65 -2.42 10.62
N LYS A 68 9.07 -1.70 11.66
CA LYS A 68 9.40 -0.26 11.58
C LYS A 68 10.52 0.09 10.60
N LYS A 69 11.50 -0.80 10.41
CA LYS A 69 12.56 -0.58 9.41
C LYS A 69 12.02 -0.62 7.98
N LEU A 70 10.94 -1.35 7.75
CA LEU A 70 10.32 -1.53 6.44
C LEU A 70 9.19 -0.53 6.16
N ASP A 71 8.80 0.31 7.14
CA ASP A 71 7.77 1.34 6.96
C ASP A 71 8.02 2.26 5.74
N PRO A 72 9.26 2.68 5.40
CA PRO A 72 9.51 3.45 4.17
C PRO A 72 9.04 2.74 2.89
N ILE A 73 9.01 1.41 2.88
CA ILE A 73 8.53 0.63 1.74
C ILE A 73 7.05 0.27 1.91
N TYR A 74 6.67 -0.27 3.06
CA TYR A 74 5.30 -0.74 3.30
C TYR A 74 4.28 0.39 3.43
N VAL A 75 4.70 1.59 3.76
CA VAL A 75 3.81 2.76 3.88
C VAL A 75 4.16 3.78 2.82
N ASP A 76 5.37 4.33 2.84
CA ASP A 76 5.66 5.53 2.04
C ASP A 76 5.75 5.25 0.54
N TYR A 77 6.53 4.24 0.13
CA TYR A 77 6.59 3.81 -1.28
C TYR A 77 5.22 3.41 -1.81
N ARG A 78 4.45 2.62 -1.05
CA ARG A 78 3.09 2.23 -1.43
C ARG A 78 2.14 3.42 -1.56
N ASN A 79 2.27 4.43 -0.70
CA ASN A 79 1.47 5.65 -0.79
C ASN A 79 1.81 6.43 -2.07
N ALA A 80 3.11 6.57 -2.38
CA ALA A 80 3.57 7.27 -3.58
C ALA A 80 3.04 6.61 -4.86
N GLU A 81 3.24 5.30 -5.00
CA GLU A 81 2.74 4.53 -6.14
C GLU A 81 1.22 4.67 -6.29
N LEU A 82 0.48 4.54 -5.19
CA LEU A 82 -0.97 4.70 -5.20
C LEU A 82 -1.38 6.10 -5.68
N VAL A 83 -0.73 7.15 -5.20
CA VAL A 83 -1.01 8.52 -5.61
C VAL A 83 -0.70 8.74 -7.08
N ASP A 84 0.41 8.21 -7.59
CA ASP A 84 0.77 8.36 -9.00
C ASP A 84 -0.24 7.63 -9.91
N LYS A 85 -0.73 6.44 -9.50
CA LYS A 85 -1.84 5.76 -10.17
C LYS A 85 -3.15 6.56 -10.13
N ILE A 86 -3.47 7.21 -9.00
CA ILE A 86 -4.67 8.06 -8.87
C ILE A 86 -4.55 9.31 -9.75
N VAL A 87 -3.38 9.97 -9.73
CA VAL A 87 -3.12 11.19 -10.48
C VAL A 87 -3.13 10.92 -11.98
N GLY A 88 -2.43 9.88 -12.43
CA GLY A 88 -2.35 9.47 -13.83
C GLY A 88 -3.59 8.75 -14.38
N SER A 89 -4.56 8.43 -13.53
CA SER A 89 -5.81 7.82 -13.99
C SER A 89 -6.65 8.80 -14.80
N ARG A 90 -7.18 8.32 -15.94
CA ARG A 90 -8.17 9.02 -16.77
C ARG A 90 -9.56 9.12 -16.14
N HIS A 91 -9.80 8.42 -15.03
CA HIS A 91 -11.11 8.36 -14.38
C HIS A 91 -11.30 9.56 -13.45
N GLU A 92 -12.43 10.25 -13.60
CA GLU A 92 -12.77 11.43 -12.77
C GLU A 92 -13.20 11.07 -11.34
N LYS A 93 -13.67 9.83 -11.14
CA LYS A 93 -14.15 9.32 -9.85
C LYS A 93 -13.46 8.00 -9.57
N ILE A 94 -12.80 7.90 -8.43
CA ILE A 94 -12.00 6.74 -8.03
C ILE A 94 -12.34 6.40 -6.58
N VAL A 95 -12.70 5.14 -6.32
CA VAL A 95 -12.78 4.60 -4.96
C VAL A 95 -11.50 3.83 -4.69
N VAL A 96 -10.87 4.13 -3.55
CA VAL A 96 -9.63 3.47 -3.13
C VAL A 96 -9.89 2.70 -1.84
N LEU A 97 -9.47 1.43 -1.81
CA LEU A 97 -9.49 0.60 -0.61
C LEU A 97 -8.07 0.35 -0.14
N PHE A 98 -7.75 0.80 1.07
CA PHE A 98 -6.45 0.55 1.72
C PHE A 98 -6.59 0.47 3.24
N GLY A 99 -5.56 -0.05 3.90
CA GLY A 99 -5.47 -0.07 5.36
C GLY A 99 -5.31 1.32 5.98
N ALA A 100 -5.75 1.48 7.23
CA ALA A 100 -5.78 2.78 7.92
C ALA A 100 -4.42 3.52 7.97
N ALA A 101 -3.31 2.78 7.99
CA ALA A 101 -1.96 3.34 7.97
C ALA A 101 -1.67 4.24 6.74
N HIS A 102 -2.35 4.01 5.62
CA HIS A 102 -2.13 4.75 4.37
C HIS A 102 -2.90 6.07 4.29
N VAL A 103 -3.96 6.26 5.10
CA VAL A 103 -4.87 7.42 5.01
C VAL A 103 -4.11 8.74 5.06
N LYS A 104 -3.23 8.90 6.06
CA LYS A 104 -2.51 10.16 6.30
C LYS A 104 -1.52 10.47 5.18
N GLY A 105 -0.70 9.50 4.79
CA GLY A 105 0.33 9.68 3.78
C GLY A 105 -0.26 9.93 2.39
N VAL A 106 -1.24 9.13 1.98
CA VAL A 106 -1.96 9.32 0.71
C VAL A 106 -2.64 10.68 0.65
N SER A 107 -3.39 11.06 1.71
CA SER A 107 -4.08 12.35 1.75
C SER A 107 -3.13 13.54 1.70
N LYS A 108 -1.94 13.41 2.29
CA LYS A 108 -0.89 14.44 2.23
C LYS A 108 -0.36 14.57 0.80
N LEU A 109 0.11 13.47 0.22
CA LEU A 109 0.69 13.43 -1.12
C LEU A 109 -0.29 13.94 -2.19
N LEU A 110 -1.58 13.62 -2.08
CA LEU A 110 -2.60 14.11 -3.01
C LEU A 110 -2.85 15.62 -2.95
N LYS A 111 -2.56 16.27 -1.82
CA LYS A 111 -2.67 17.74 -1.69
C LYS A 111 -1.45 18.47 -2.23
N GLU A 112 -0.32 17.77 -2.33
CA GLU A 112 0.96 18.29 -2.83
C GLU A 112 1.11 18.14 -4.36
N ARG A 113 0.16 17.45 -5.00
CA ARG A 113 0.05 17.29 -6.45
C ARG A 113 -0.95 18.29 -7.02
#